data_AF-A0A0F5VKE8-F1
#
_entry.id   AF-A0A0F5VKE8-F1
#
_cell.length_a   1.000
_cell.length_b   1.000
_cell.length_c   1.000
_cell.angle_alpha   90.00
_cell.angle_beta   90.00
_cell.angle_gamma   90.00
#
_symmetry.space_group_name_H-M   'P 1'
#
loop_
_entity.id
_entity.type
_entity.pdbx_description
1 polymer ?
#
loop_
_entity_poly.entity_id
_entity_poly.type
_entity_poly.pdbx_seq_one_letter_code
_entity_poly.pdbx_strand_id
1 'polypeptide(L)'
;PVGGAGALTEALTRRLESRGGRIRCGQRVARVVVRGGRAVGVRTAGGEAVVARRAVLADVSVPALYGDLVDPEHLPAQFREDLRRFQWDFATFKVDWALDGPVPWRAERASRAGT
;
A
#
# COMPACT_ATOMS: atom_id res chain seq x y z
N PRO A 1 1.12 -15.89 13.82
CA PRO A 1 -0.24 -15.54 14.31
C PRO A 1 -1.19 -16.71 14.05
N VAL A 2 -2.14 -16.97 14.94
CA VAL A 2 -3.20 -17.94 14.65
C VAL A 2 -4.04 -17.39 13.48
N GLY A 3 -4.24 -18.19 12.42
CA GLY A 3 -4.97 -17.75 11.22
C GLY A 3 -4.12 -17.01 10.17
N GLY A 4 -2.79 -17.00 10.31
CA GLY A 4 -1.88 -16.35 9.35
C GLY A 4 -1.96 -14.82 9.39
N ALA A 5 -1.30 -14.16 8.42
CA ALA A 5 -1.27 -12.70 8.33
C ALA A 5 -2.66 -12.08 8.06
N GLY A 6 -3.53 -12.81 7.35
CA GLY A 6 -4.88 -12.37 7.02
C GLY A 6 -5.76 -12.06 8.24
N ALA A 7 -5.60 -12.82 9.33
CA ALA A 7 -6.37 -12.61 10.56
C ALA A 7 -6.21 -11.20 11.16
N LEU A 8 -5.02 -10.60 11.02
CA LEU A 8 -4.79 -9.22 11.45
C LEU A 8 -5.54 -8.23 10.56
N THR A 9 -5.43 -8.39 9.23
CA THR A 9 -6.13 -7.55 8.26
C THR A 9 -7.64 -7.60 8.49
N GLU A 10 -8.20 -8.78 8.70
CA GLU A 10 -9.62 -8.93 9.01
C GLU A 10 -10.04 -8.24 10.31
N ALA A 11 -9.22 -8.32 11.35
CA ALA A 11 -9.50 -7.65 12.62
C ALA A 11 -9.52 -6.12 12.45
N LEU A 12 -8.59 -5.57 11.65
CA LEU A 12 -8.56 -4.15 11.32
C LEU A 12 -9.76 -3.72 10.47
N THR A 13 -10.14 -4.52 9.48
CA THR A 13 -11.34 -4.30 8.65
C THR A 13 -12.61 -4.24 9.50
N ARG A 14 -12.85 -5.25 10.35
CA ARG A 14 -14.00 -5.26 11.27
C ARG A 14 -14.02 -4.04 12.18
N ARG A 15 -12.86 -3.63 12.71
CA ARG A 15 -12.74 -2.44 13.55
C ARG A 15 -13.10 -1.17 12.79
N LEU A 16 -12.62 -1.01 11.55
CA LEU A 16 -12.94 0.13 10.70
C LEU A 16 -14.45 0.21 10.40
N GLU A 17 -15.05 -0.91 9.99
CA GLU A 17 -16.48 -0.99 9.65
C GLU A 17 -17.38 -0.73 10.85
N SER A 18 -17.03 -1.27 12.04
CA SER A 18 -17.77 -0.99 13.29
C SER A 18 -17.79 0.49 13.68
N ARG A 19 -16.88 1.30 13.10
CA ARG A 19 -16.81 2.75 13.28
C ARG A 19 -17.41 3.53 12.10
N GLY A 20 -18.12 2.85 11.20
CA GLY A 20 -18.75 3.44 10.02
C GLY A 20 -17.81 3.67 8.83
N GLY A 21 -16.57 3.17 8.90
CA GLY A 21 -15.66 3.17 7.77
C GLY A 21 -16.13 2.23 6.65
N ARG A 22 -15.68 2.50 5.43
CA ARG A 22 -16.05 1.72 4.25
C ARG A 22 -14.79 1.30 3.50
N ILE A 23 -14.75 0.04 3.07
CA ILE A 23 -13.71 -0.49 2.18
C ILE A 23 -14.33 -0.73 0.81
N ARG A 24 -13.67 -0.23 -0.23
CA ARG A 24 -14.09 -0.42 -1.61
C ARG A 24 -12.97 -1.09 -2.39
N CYS A 25 -13.05 -2.41 -2.52
CA CYS A 25 -12.11 -3.19 -3.32
C CYS A 25 -12.41 -3.05 -4.82
N GLY A 26 -11.43 -3.33 -5.68
CA GLY A 26 -11.58 -3.21 -7.14
C GLY A 26 -11.74 -1.76 -7.65
N GLN A 27 -11.61 -0.76 -6.77
CA GLN A 27 -11.73 0.66 -7.10
C GLN A 27 -10.35 1.30 -7.23
N ARG A 28 -9.75 1.22 -8.42
CA ARG A 28 -8.46 1.88 -8.68
C ARG A 28 -8.63 3.40 -8.62
N VAL A 29 -7.86 4.06 -7.76
CA VAL A 29 -7.71 5.52 -7.79
C VAL A 29 -6.82 5.90 -8.97
N ALA A 30 -7.25 6.87 -9.76
CA ALA A 30 -6.52 7.35 -10.93
C ALA A 30 -5.91 8.75 -10.72
N ARG A 31 -6.46 9.54 -9.79
CA ARG A 31 -5.95 10.89 -9.53
C ARG A 31 -6.30 11.37 -8.11
N VAL A 32 -5.37 12.08 -7.48
CA VAL A 32 -5.62 12.94 -6.31
C VAL A 32 -6.07 14.31 -6.82
N VAL A 33 -7.21 14.79 -6.33
CA VAL A 33 -7.74 16.11 -6.70
C VAL A 33 -7.17 17.16 -5.75
N VAL A 34 -6.43 18.12 -6.29
CA VAL A 34 -5.84 19.23 -5.52
C VAL A 34 -6.51 20.54 -5.93
N ARG A 35 -6.84 21.39 -4.96
CA ARG A 35 -7.38 22.74 -5.16
C ARG A 35 -6.74 23.70 -4.17
N GLY A 36 -6.23 24.84 -4.66
CA GLY A 36 -5.57 25.83 -3.81
C GLY A 36 -4.43 25.25 -2.98
N GLY A 37 -3.65 24.31 -3.56
CA GLY A 37 -2.56 23.63 -2.86
C GLY A 37 -2.99 22.56 -1.85
N ARG A 38 -4.29 22.22 -1.76
CA ARG A 38 -4.81 21.20 -0.83
C ARG A 38 -5.43 20.01 -1.56
N ALA A 39 -5.10 18.80 -1.13
CA ALA A 39 -5.82 17.60 -1.56
C ALA A 39 -7.26 17.60 -0.99
N VAL A 40 -8.25 17.55 -1.87
CA VAL A 40 -9.68 17.63 -1.54
C VAL A 40 -10.45 16.34 -1.84
N GLY A 41 -9.79 15.33 -2.39
CA GLY A 41 -10.42 14.06 -2.72
C GLY A 41 -9.60 13.26 -3.74
N VAL A 42 -10.22 12.21 -4.25
CA VAL A 42 -9.66 11.37 -5.31
C VAL A 42 -10.67 11.11 -6.40
N ARG A 43 -10.20 10.80 -7.60
CA ARG A 43 -11.02 10.33 -8.71
C ARG A 43 -10.62 8.90 -9.05
N THR A 44 -11.60 8.01 -9.16
CA THR A 44 -11.36 6.61 -9.53
C THR A 44 -11.16 6.49 -11.04
N ALA A 45 -10.60 5.36 -11.49
CA ALA A 45 -10.46 5.04 -12.92
C ALA A 45 -11.82 4.93 -13.62
N GLY A 46 -12.89 4.59 -12.88
CA GLY A 46 -14.27 4.61 -13.37
C GLY A 46 -14.91 6.01 -13.42
N GLY A 47 -14.17 7.06 -13.09
CA GLY A 47 -14.65 8.45 -13.14
C GLY A 47 -15.36 8.96 -11.87
N GLU A 48 -15.62 8.09 -10.89
CA GLU A 48 -16.24 8.49 -9.63
C GLU A 48 -15.34 9.47 -8.85
N ALA A 49 -15.93 10.54 -8.32
CA ALA A 49 -15.24 11.47 -7.42
C ALA A 49 -15.57 11.14 -5.95
N VAL A 50 -14.53 10.92 -5.15
CA VAL A 50 -14.63 10.72 -3.70
C VAL A 50 -14.07 11.94 -2.99
N VAL A 51 -14.94 12.69 -2.32
CA VAL A 51 -14.56 13.94 -1.62
C VAL A 51 -13.97 13.64 -0.24
N ALA A 52 -12.82 14.24 0.06
CA ALA A 52 -12.16 14.17 1.36
C ALA A 52 -12.40 15.46 2.15
N ARG A 53 -12.98 15.36 3.34
CA ARG A 53 -13.25 16.52 4.21
C ARG A 53 -12.02 17.01 4.98
N ARG A 54 -11.09 16.10 5.30
CA ARG A 54 -9.91 16.40 6.13
C ARG A 54 -8.62 16.20 5.36
N ALA A 55 -8.36 14.98 4.91
CA ALA A 55 -7.14 14.63 4.21
C ALA A 55 -7.36 13.44 3.27
N VAL A 56 -6.44 13.28 2.33
CA VAL A 56 -6.22 12.05 1.57
C VAL A 56 -4.95 11.41 2.13
N LEU A 57 -5.07 10.17 2.60
CA LEU A 57 -3.94 9.36 3.06
C LEU A 57 -3.65 8.33 1.97
N ALA A 58 -2.44 8.38 1.40
CA ALA A 58 -2.03 7.51 0.32
C ALA A 58 -0.99 6.51 0.84
N ASP A 59 -1.41 5.26 1.04
CA ASP A 59 -0.53 4.15 1.36
C ASP A 59 -0.12 3.43 0.06
N VAL A 60 0.66 4.14 -0.75
CA VAL A 60 1.11 3.68 -2.06
C VAL A 60 2.58 4.03 -2.27
N SER A 61 3.17 3.32 -3.22
CA SER A 61 4.46 3.58 -3.84
C SER A 61 4.73 5.07 -4.12
N VAL A 62 5.97 5.55 -3.86
CA VAL A 62 6.41 6.92 -4.18
C VAL A 62 6.24 7.21 -5.68
N PRO A 63 6.73 6.37 -6.61
CA PRO A 63 6.44 6.53 -8.04
C PRO A 63 4.95 6.55 -8.38
N ALA A 64 4.12 5.71 -7.75
CA ALA A 64 2.68 5.73 -8.01
C ALA A 64 2.05 7.05 -7.54
N LEU A 65 2.39 7.54 -6.35
CA LEU A 65 1.81 8.77 -5.81
C LEU A 65 2.21 9.99 -6.63
N TYR A 66 3.51 10.18 -6.85
CA TYR A 66 4.06 11.42 -7.40
C TYR A 66 4.38 11.37 -8.90
N GLY A 67 4.37 10.17 -9.50
CA GLY A 67 4.47 9.98 -10.95
C GLY A 67 3.09 9.86 -11.62
N ASP A 68 2.11 9.24 -10.96
CA ASP A 68 0.82 8.94 -11.58
C ASP A 68 -0.37 9.68 -10.94
N LEU A 69 -0.50 9.63 -9.61
CA LEU A 69 -1.73 10.05 -8.93
C LEU A 69 -1.83 11.56 -8.70
N VAL A 70 -0.75 12.22 -8.33
CA VAL A 70 -0.69 13.68 -8.14
C VAL A 70 -0.24 14.32 -9.43
N ASP A 71 -1.00 15.32 -9.91
CA ASP A 71 -0.62 16.02 -11.14
C ASP A 71 0.74 16.74 -10.96
N PRO A 72 1.68 16.62 -11.92
CA PRO A 72 2.98 17.27 -11.85
C PRO A 72 2.94 18.77 -11.57
N GLU A 73 1.88 19.47 -11.97
CA GLU A 73 1.72 20.91 -11.73
C GLU A 73 1.69 21.27 -10.22
N HIS A 74 1.32 20.31 -9.37
CA HIS A 74 1.26 20.48 -7.92
C HIS A 74 2.57 20.11 -7.21
N LEU A 75 3.60 19.72 -7.96
CA LEU A 75 4.88 19.29 -7.41
C LEU A 75 5.99 20.31 -7.70
N PRO A 76 6.89 20.57 -6.74
CA PRO A 76 8.09 21.36 -7.01
C PRO A 76 8.92 20.74 -8.15
N ALA A 77 9.47 21.58 -9.03
CA ALA A 77 10.23 21.10 -10.18
C ALA A 77 11.43 20.23 -9.78
N GLN A 78 12.21 20.67 -8.77
CA GLN A 78 13.36 19.91 -8.29
C GLN A 78 12.96 18.50 -7.79
N PHE A 79 11.84 18.40 -7.06
CA PHE A 79 11.35 17.12 -6.56
C PHE A 79 11.05 16.13 -7.69
N ARG A 80 10.50 16.61 -8.82
CA ARG A 80 10.26 15.75 -9.99
C ARG A 80 11.56 15.25 -10.61
N GLU A 81 12.62 16.04 -10.59
CA GLU A 81 13.93 15.62 -11.09
C GLU A 81 14.58 14.58 -10.19
N ASP A 82 14.42 14.73 -8.89
CA ASP A 82 14.92 13.78 -7.89
C ASP A 82 14.18 12.43 -8.02
N LEU A 83 12.87 12.45 -8.29
CA LEU A 83 12.08 11.22 -8.52
C LEU A 83 12.58 10.38 -9.70
N ARG A 84 13.19 10.99 -10.73
CA ARG A 84 13.79 10.23 -11.85
C ARG A 84 14.99 9.40 -11.41
N ARG A 85 15.60 9.73 -10.28
CA ARG A 85 16.73 9.01 -9.68
C ARG A 85 16.30 8.11 -8.53
N PHE A 86 15.00 8.04 -8.23
CA PHE A 86 14.47 7.18 -7.17
C PHE A 86 14.86 5.72 -7.44
N GLN A 87 15.34 5.05 -6.40
CA GLN A 87 15.71 3.64 -6.44
C GLN A 87 14.81 2.88 -5.47
N TRP A 88 14.29 1.74 -5.92
CA TRP A 88 13.62 0.80 -5.06
C TRP A 88 14.65 0.08 -4.18
N ASP A 89 14.25 -0.25 -2.96
CA ASP A 89 15.00 -1.22 -2.16
C ASP A 89 14.98 -2.60 -2.84
N PHE A 90 15.88 -3.47 -2.39
CA PHE A 90 16.01 -4.82 -2.92
C PHE A 90 14.68 -5.58 -2.85
N ALA A 91 14.31 -6.17 -3.99
CA ALA A 91 13.17 -7.07 -4.04
C ALA A 91 13.43 -8.30 -3.15
N THR A 92 12.41 -8.71 -2.40
CA THR A 92 12.42 -10.01 -1.72
C THR A 92 11.77 -11.04 -2.61
N PHE A 93 12.46 -12.15 -2.86
CA PHE A 93 11.82 -13.35 -3.38
C PHE A 93 11.58 -14.32 -2.22
N LYS A 94 10.40 -14.92 -2.19
CA LYS A 94 10.01 -15.91 -1.17
C LYS A 94 9.68 -17.21 -1.85
N VAL A 95 10.18 -18.30 -1.29
CA VAL A 95 9.85 -19.66 -1.72
C VAL A 95 9.14 -20.34 -0.55
N ASP A 96 7.95 -20.86 -0.82
CA ASP A 96 7.16 -21.64 0.12
C ASP A 96 7.14 -23.10 -0.35
N TRP A 97 7.56 -24.02 0.52
CA TRP A 97 7.55 -25.46 0.26
C TRP A 97 6.56 -26.17 1.17
N ALA A 98 5.68 -26.97 0.57
CA ALA A 98 4.90 -27.96 1.30
C ALA A 98 5.72 -29.25 1.42
N LEU A 99 6.07 -29.62 2.65
CA LEU A 99 6.91 -30.78 2.95
C LEU A 99 6.08 -31.81 3.73
N ASP A 100 6.48 -33.08 3.63
CA ASP A 100 5.93 -34.20 4.41
C ASP A 100 6.53 -34.31 5.83
N GLY A 101 7.52 -33.47 6.14
CA GLY A 101 8.15 -33.36 7.46
C GLY A 101 8.88 -32.02 7.65
N PRO A 102 9.55 -31.83 8.81
CA PRO A 102 10.31 -30.62 9.09
C PRO A 102 11.46 -30.41 8.09
N VAL A 103 11.81 -29.14 7.83
CA VAL A 103 12.99 -28.83 7.01
C VAL A 103 14.25 -29.46 7.65
N PRO A 104 15.05 -30.25 6.93
CA PRO A 104 16.23 -30.93 7.46
C PRO A 104 17.41 -29.96 7.56
N TRP A 105 17.29 -28.96 8.44
CA TRP A 105 18.31 -27.94 8.65
C TRP A 105 19.63 -28.57 9.10
N ARG A 106 20.70 -28.39 8.33
CA ARG A 106 22.07 -28.76 8.75
C ARG A 106 22.60 -27.87 9.89
N ALA A 107 22.10 -26.63 9.97
CA ALA A 107 22.45 -25.69 11.02
C ALA A 107 21.43 -25.78 12.16
N GLU A 108 21.87 -26.26 13.33
CA GLU A 108 21.01 -26.48 14.50
C GLU A 108 20.27 -25.22 14.99
N ARG A 109 20.85 -24.03 14.82
CA ARG A 109 20.14 -22.79 15.16
C ARG A 109 18.90 -22.53 14.30
N ALA A 110 18.87 -23.00 13.06
CA ALA A 110 17.77 -22.77 12.14
C ALA A 110 16.57 -23.67 12.43
N SER A 111 16.78 -24.82 13.07
CA SER A 111 15.66 -25.70 13.50
C SER A 111 14.79 -25.09 14.60
N ARG A 112 15.26 -24.02 15.24
CA ARG A 112 14.51 -23.26 16.26
C ARG A 112 13.78 -22.04 15.71
N ALA A 113 13.87 -21.78 14.40
CA ALA A 113 13.16 -20.66 13.79
C ALA A 113 11.65 -20.90 13.87
N GLY A 114 10.88 -19.89 14.28
CA GLY A 114 9.43 -19.93 14.22
C GLY A 114 8.94 -19.87 12.77
N THR A 115 7.83 -20.55 12.50
CA THR A 115 7.00 -20.38 11.30
C THR A 115 5.87 -19.41 11.57
#